data_AF-A0AA96XK13-F1
#
_entry.id   AF-A0AA96XK13-F1
#
_cell.length_a   1.000
_cell.length_b   1.000
_cell.length_c   1.000
_cell.angle_alpha   90.00
_cell.angle_beta   90.00
_cell.angle_gamma   90.00
#
_symmetry.space_group_name_H-M   'P 1'
#
loop_
_entity.id
_entity.type
_entity.pdbx_description
1 polymer ?
#
loop_
_entity_poly.entity_id
_entity_poly.type
_entity_poly.pdbx_seq_one_letter_code
_entity_poly.pdbx_strand_id
1 'polypeptide(L)'
;MIRLLQYAFGSVGVFLLLTSSLPLCADLHPETLKSISTPDKVDSSIGTLEFRDGAPYPQTAEKLYDYLDHMRAVDSFLKGIQGASVHALMKGEESLALSLPMKS
;
A
#
# COMPACT_ATOMS: atom_id res chain seq x y z
N MET A 1 16.95 -59.17 39.91
CA MET A 1 17.75 -58.07 39.30
C MET A 1 17.47 -57.83 37.80
N ILE A 2 16.53 -58.55 37.16
CA ILE A 2 16.27 -58.44 35.70
C ILE A 2 15.23 -57.36 35.33
N ARG A 3 14.29 -57.02 36.23
CA ARG A 3 13.24 -55.99 35.98
C ARG A 3 13.73 -54.53 36.02
N LEU A 4 14.92 -54.25 36.57
CA LEU A 4 15.52 -52.91 36.59
C LEU A 4 16.21 -52.55 35.26
N LEU A 5 16.64 -53.55 34.48
CA LEU A 5 17.34 -53.34 33.21
C LEU A 5 16.40 -53.06 32.03
N GLN A 6 15.13 -53.51 32.11
CA GLN A 6 14.10 -53.22 31.09
C GLN A 6 13.57 -51.78 31.16
N TYR A 7 13.61 -51.14 32.34
CA TYR A 7 13.13 -49.76 32.53
C TYR A 7 14.09 -48.72 31.94
N ALA A 8 15.41 -49.01 31.98
CA ALA A 8 16.44 -48.16 31.42
C ALA A 8 16.41 -48.10 29.88
N PHE A 9 16.04 -49.19 29.20
CA PHE A 9 15.81 -49.19 27.75
C PHE A 9 14.53 -48.43 27.36
N GLY A 10 13.48 -48.50 28.19
CA GLY A 10 12.23 -47.78 27.95
C GLY A 10 12.34 -46.26 28.08
N SER A 11 13.08 -45.75 29.08
CA SER A 11 13.20 -44.30 29.30
C SER A 11 14.10 -43.60 28.27
N VAL A 12 15.15 -44.29 27.78
CA VAL A 12 16.05 -43.74 26.76
C VAL A 12 15.35 -43.63 25.39
N GLY A 13 14.49 -44.60 25.05
CA GLY A 13 13.71 -44.57 23.81
C GLY A 13 12.68 -43.44 23.77
N VAL A 14 12.02 -43.14 24.89
CA VAL A 14 11.07 -42.02 24.98
C VAL A 14 11.78 -40.66 24.97
N PHE A 15 12.99 -40.58 25.54
CA PHE A 15 13.78 -39.34 25.54
C PHE A 15 14.33 -39.01 24.14
N LEU A 16 14.69 -40.02 23.34
CA LEU A 16 15.14 -39.84 21.94
C LEU A 16 13.99 -39.47 20.99
N LEU A 17 12.76 -39.86 21.30
CA LEU A 17 11.55 -39.48 20.56
C LEU A 17 11.05 -38.07 20.92
N LEU A 18 11.37 -37.56 22.10
CA LEU A 18 10.99 -36.20 22.51
C LEU A 18 11.88 -35.14 21.84
N THR A 19 13.16 -35.44 21.61
CA THR A 19 14.12 -34.50 21.01
C THR A 19 13.95 -34.33 19.49
N SER A 20 13.29 -35.26 18.80
CA SER A 20 13.00 -35.15 17.36
C SER A 20 11.82 -34.22 17.04
N SER A 21 11.09 -33.76 18.07
CA SER A 21 9.95 -32.84 17.95
C SER A 21 10.28 -31.38 18.25
N LEU A 22 11.56 -31.03 18.43
CA LEU A 22 11.95 -29.62 18.41
C LEU A 22 11.51 -29.02 17.08
N PRO A 23 10.78 -27.89 17.08
CA PRO A 23 10.43 -27.23 15.85
C PRO A 23 11.75 -26.90 15.17
N LEU A 24 11.91 -27.42 13.95
CA LEU A 24 12.84 -26.90 12.98
C LEU A 24 12.52 -25.41 12.88
N CYS A 25 13.20 -24.59 13.70
CA CYS A 25 13.08 -23.14 13.67
C CYS A 25 13.35 -22.77 12.21
N ALA A 26 12.30 -22.29 11.56
CA ALA A 26 12.30 -22.01 10.14
C ALA A 26 13.57 -21.26 9.78
N ASP A 27 14.40 -21.87 8.93
CA ASP A 27 15.48 -21.21 8.21
C ASP A 27 14.85 -20.22 7.20
N LEU A 28 14.20 -19.17 7.71
CA LEU A 28 13.88 -18.00 6.92
C LEU A 28 15.21 -17.30 6.68
N HIS A 29 15.82 -17.62 5.53
CA HIS A 29 17.01 -16.94 5.06
C HIS A 29 16.79 -15.42 5.18
N PRO A 30 17.70 -14.64 5.80
CA PRO A 30 17.47 -13.20 6.05
C PRO A 30 17.15 -12.41 4.78
N GLU A 31 17.55 -12.91 3.63
CA GLU A 31 17.23 -12.35 2.30
C GLU A 31 15.74 -12.43 1.95
N THR A 32 14.98 -13.44 2.42
CA THR A 32 13.54 -13.54 2.13
C THR A 32 12.72 -12.57 2.99
N LEU A 33 13.10 -12.37 4.25
CA LEU A 33 12.48 -11.34 5.11
C LEU A 33 12.72 -9.93 4.56
N LYS A 34 13.92 -9.68 4.03
CA LYS A 34 14.26 -8.40 3.38
C LYS A 34 13.50 -8.19 2.07
N SER A 35 13.18 -9.27 1.35
CA SER A 35 12.36 -9.21 0.12
C SER A 35 10.86 -9.03 0.38
N ILE A 36 10.35 -9.46 1.53
CA ILE A 36 8.93 -9.31 1.91
C ILE A 36 8.69 -7.94 2.56
N SER A 37 9.68 -7.42 3.28
CA SER A 37 9.61 -6.07 3.85
C SER A 37 9.68 -5.03 2.72
N THR A 38 8.80 -4.02 2.77
CA THR A 38 8.92 -2.85 1.91
C THR A 38 10.30 -2.22 2.13
N PRO A 39 11.08 -1.93 1.07
CA PRO A 39 12.37 -1.26 1.21
C PRO A 39 12.20 0.09 1.92
N ASP A 40 13.14 0.43 2.81
CA ASP A 40 13.10 1.68 3.58
C ASP A 40 13.17 2.94 2.69
N LYS A 41 13.71 2.81 1.47
CA LYS A 41 13.79 3.90 0.48
C LYS A 41 13.41 3.39 -0.91
N VAL A 42 12.55 4.13 -1.57
CA VAL A 42 12.11 3.86 -2.94
C VAL A 42 12.30 5.12 -3.77
N ASP A 43 13.14 5.04 -4.81
CA ASP A 43 13.31 6.13 -5.77
C ASP A 43 12.20 6.10 -6.82
N SER A 44 11.47 7.21 -6.93
CA SER A 44 10.32 7.35 -7.83
C SER A 44 10.37 8.69 -8.58
N SER A 45 9.53 8.85 -9.60
CA SER A 45 9.43 10.10 -10.37
C SER A 45 8.98 11.31 -9.54
N ILE A 46 8.40 11.09 -8.37
CA ILE A 46 7.97 12.14 -7.43
C ILE A 46 9.01 12.39 -6.31
N GLY A 47 10.20 11.80 -6.46
CA GLY A 47 11.31 11.87 -5.50
C GLY A 47 11.50 10.58 -4.71
N THR A 48 12.45 10.61 -3.78
CA THR A 48 12.73 9.50 -2.86
C THR A 48 11.65 9.42 -1.80
N LEU A 49 11.02 8.26 -1.69
CA LEU A 49 10.00 7.93 -0.71
C LEU A 49 10.65 7.09 0.39
N GLU A 50 10.47 7.50 1.65
CA GLU A 50 11.04 6.79 2.79
C GLU A 50 9.94 6.09 3.58
N PHE A 51 10.21 4.86 4.00
CA PHE A 51 9.30 3.99 4.74
C PHE A 51 10.02 3.44 5.98
N ARG A 52 9.24 3.17 7.05
CA ARG A 52 9.67 2.35 8.18
C ARG A 52 8.65 1.24 8.36
N ASP A 53 9.08 -0.01 8.26
CA ASP A 53 8.21 -1.18 8.43
C ASP A 53 6.93 -1.10 7.54
N GLY A 54 7.06 -0.52 6.35
CA GLY A 54 5.95 -0.30 5.40
C GLY A 54 5.10 0.96 5.66
N ALA A 55 5.27 1.65 6.79
CA ALA A 55 4.60 2.92 7.05
C ALA A 55 5.41 4.10 6.47
N PRO A 56 4.79 5.01 5.70
CA PRO A 56 5.49 6.19 5.19
C PRO A 56 5.83 7.17 6.32
N TYR A 57 6.99 7.82 6.21
CA TYR A 57 7.27 8.99 7.06
C TYR A 57 6.29 10.13 6.75
N PRO A 58 6.05 11.07 7.69
CA PRO A 58 5.08 12.15 7.49
C PRO A 58 5.31 12.96 6.20
N GLN A 59 6.57 13.27 5.88
CA GLN A 59 6.92 14.02 4.66
C GLN A 59 6.65 13.22 3.38
N THR A 60 6.82 11.89 3.44
CA THR A 60 6.53 11.00 2.32
C THR A 60 5.03 10.84 2.13
N ALA A 61 4.27 10.74 3.22
CA ALA A 61 2.81 10.68 3.18
C ALA A 61 2.22 11.96 2.56
N GLU A 62 2.67 13.13 2.98
CA GLU A 62 2.22 14.43 2.43
C GLU A 62 2.49 14.52 0.92
N LYS A 63 3.72 14.22 0.48
CA LYS A 63 4.07 14.19 -0.95
C LYS A 63 3.22 13.22 -1.76
N LEU A 64 2.90 12.05 -1.19
CA LEU A 64 2.05 11.06 -1.86
C LEU A 64 0.62 11.57 -2.02
N TYR A 65 0.06 12.24 -1.00
CA TYR A 65 -1.26 12.84 -1.08
C TYR A 65 -1.31 13.99 -2.09
N ASP A 66 -0.32 14.88 -2.08
CA ASP A 66 -0.23 15.99 -3.04
C ASP A 66 -0.22 15.48 -4.49
N TYR A 67 0.59 14.45 -4.76
CA TYR A 67 0.67 13.84 -6.08
C TYR A 67 -0.65 13.15 -6.48
N LEU A 68 -1.26 12.42 -5.55
CA LEU A 68 -2.55 11.75 -5.79
C LEU A 68 -3.65 12.77 -6.12
N ASP A 69 -3.71 13.87 -5.38
CA ASP A 69 -4.67 14.94 -5.59
C ASP A 69 -4.40 15.66 -6.92
N HIS A 70 -3.14 15.86 -7.30
CA HIS A 70 -2.77 16.40 -8.59
C HIS A 70 -3.30 15.54 -9.74
N MET A 71 -3.05 14.22 -9.70
CA MET A 71 -3.52 13.30 -10.74
C MET A 71 -5.05 13.25 -10.83
N ARG A 72 -5.73 13.27 -9.69
CA ARG A 72 -7.21 13.32 -9.61
C ARG A 72 -7.77 14.64 -10.14
N ALA A 73 -7.08 15.76 -9.88
CA ALA A 73 -7.46 17.07 -10.38
C ALA A 73 -7.35 17.12 -11.91
N VAL A 74 -6.27 16.60 -12.49
CA VAL A 74 -6.09 16.53 -13.95
C VAL A 74 -7.18 15.69 -14.60
N ASP A 75 -7.49 14.52 -14.05
CA ASP A 75 -8.56 13.66 -14.55
C ASP A 75 -9.94 14.33 -14.47
N SER A 76 -10.23 15.00 -13.35
CA SER A 76 -11.48 15.75 -13.17
C SER A 76 -11.59 16.93 -14.14
N PHE A 77 -10.49 17.64 -14.40
CA PHE A 77 -10.43 18.72 -15.39
C PHE A 77 -10.78 18.20 -16.78
N LEU A 78 -10.12 17.12 -17.23
CA LEU A 78 -10.35 16.54 -18.55
C LEU A 78 -11.80 16.07 -18.73
N LYS A 79 -12.38 15.46 -17.70
CA LYS A 79 -13.81 15.07 -17.69
C LYS A 79 -14.75 16.28 -17.69
N GLY A 80 -14.35 17.40 -17.09
CA GLY A 80 -15.15 18.61 -16.98
C GLY A 80 -15.26 19.44 -18.26
N ILE A 81 -14.34 19.28 -19.23
CA ILE A 81 -14.28 20.13 -20.45
C ILE A 81 -15.61 20.15 -21.21
N GLN A 82 -16.27 18.99 -21.36
CA GLN A 82 -17.52 18.89 -22.11
C GLN A 82 -18.65 19.65 -21.41
N GLY A 83 -18.75 19.53 -20.09
CA GLY A 83 -19.74 20.27 -19.28
C GLY A 83 -19.47 21.77 -19.29
N ALA A 84 -18.20 22.18 -19.20
CA ALA A 84 -17.79 23.58 -19.28
C ALA A 84 -18.17 24.20 -20.64
N SER A 85 -18.01 23.46 -21.74
CA SER A 85 -18.40 23.91 -23.09
C SER A 85 -19.90 24.21 -23.19
N VAL A 86 -20.75 23.28 -22.77
CA VAL A 86 -22.22 23.48 -22.80
C VAL A 86 -22.64 24.61 -21.85
N HIS A 87 -22.01 24.70 -20.68
CA HIS A 87 -22.26 25.79 -19.74
C HIS A 87 -21.89 27.17 -20.32
N ALA A 88 -20.80 27.26 -21.09
CA ALA A 88 -20.41 28.48 -21.77
C ALA A 88 -21.44 28.90 -22.84
N LEU A 89 -22.02 27.94 -23.58
CA LEU A 89 -23.08 28.24 -24.54
C LEU A 89 -24.33 28.81 -23.85
N MET A 90 -24.77 28.19 -22.76
CA MET A 90 -25.93 28.68 -21.99
C MET A 90 -25.72 30.11 -21.46
N LYS A 91 -24.52 30.39 -20.92
CA LYS A 91 -24.17 31.74 -20.47
C LYS A 91 -24.07 32.75 -21.61
N GLY A 92 -23.59 32.30 -22.77
CA GLY A 92 -23.58 33.10 -24.00
C GLY A 92 -24.98 33.60 -24.37
N GLU A 93 -25.95 32.70 -24.42
CA GLU A 93 -27.35 33.04 -24.73
C GLU A 93 -27.97 34.00 -23.69
N GLU A 94 -27.72 33.77 -22.40
CA GLU A 94 -28.17 34.67 -21.32
C GLU A 94 -27.61 36.10 -21.51
N SER A 95 -26.32 36.22 -21.81
CA SER A 95 -25.67 37.52 -22.03
C SER A 95 -26.22 38.26 -23.26
N LEU A 96 -26.59 37.52 -24.32
CA LEU A 96 -27.21 38.09 -25.51
C LEU A 96 -28.63 38.57 -25.21
N ALA A 97 -29.40 37.79 -24.45
CA ALA A 97 -30.75 38.19 -24.05
C ALA A 97 -30.77 39.47 -23.20
N LEU A 98 -29.75 39.68 -22.35
CA LEU A 98 -29.64 40.89 -21.52
C LEU A 98 -29.20 42.14 -22.32
N SER A 99 -28.57 41.96 -23.48
CA SER A 99 -28.03 43.06 -24.30
C SER A 99 -28.95 43.52 -25.43
N LEU A 100 -29.99 42.75 -25.76
CA LEU A 100 -30.99 43.17 -26.76
C LEU A 100 -32.07 44.04 -26.10
N PRO A 101 -32.40 45.24 -26.65
CA PRO A 101 -33.59 45.96 -26.21
C PRO A 101 -34.80 45.11 -26.58
N MET A 102 -35.55 44.64 -25.57
CA MET A 102 -36.80 43.92 -25.75
C MET A 102 -37.77 44.80 -26.56
N LYS A 103 -37.90 44.47 -27.86
CA LYS A 103 -38.86 45.12 -28.73
C LYS A 103 -40.26 44.65 -28.34
N SER A 104 -41.07 45.58 -27.85
CA SER A 104 -42.52 45.42 -27.65
C SER A 104 -43.24 45.17 -28.97
#